data_AF-A0A7R8U9L5-F1
#
_entry.id   AF-A0A7R8U9L5-F1
#
_cell.length_a   1.000
_cell.length_b   1.000
_cell.length_c   1.000
_cell.angle_alpha   90.00
_cell.angle_beta   90.00
_cell.angle_gamma   90.00
#
_symmetry.space_group_name_H-M   'P 1'
#
loop_
_entity.id
_entity.type
_entity.pdbx_description
1 polymer ?
#
loop_
_entity_poly.entity_id
_entity_poly.type
_entity_poly.pdbx_seq_one_letter_code
_entity_poly.pdbx_strand_id
1 'polypeptide(L)'
;MDSGVHRLNFKQTNWKKFQERFIRGYREECPPLDGENDSTITPGDRNLSNEEILQYLLKLETIEQVVPKIKPRNNMEGYETVAIKRLKKVKSLLLTRVNKIYRKYGGYHHPILVEFKLLLKIARDLIRQHYVNEVNFQWREKLKGISPSDPDSMFTKINTLFRKKSRITVPRIKVGGSEIQHLIDSGIDTNSVTADAQGNYIVMDDALFFFFCAYTEVENLRQTRPPPLRRPNGGTTAGACGIHTH
;
A
#
# COMPACT_ATOMS: atom_id res chain seq x y z
N MET A 1 18.61 -18.10 -4.62
CA MET A 1 18.53 -16.62 -4.65
C MET A 1 17.11 -16.28 -4.25
N ASP A 2 16.94 -15.69 -3.07
CA ASP A 2 15.64 -15.42 -2.47
C ASP A 2 15.00 -14.24 -3.22
N SER A 3 14.11 -14.52 -4.17
CA SER A 3 13.29 -13.52 -4.86
C SER A 3 12.30 -12.94 -3.85
N GLY A 4 12.80 -12.05 -3.01
CA GLY A 4 12.04 -11.42 -1.94
C GLY A 4 10.81 -10.72 -2.50
N VAL A 5 9.64 -11.29 -2.24
CA VAL A 5 8.35 -10.73 -2.62
C VAL A 5 8.24 -9.32 -2.02
N HIS A 6 8.38 -8.30 -2.88
CA HIS A 6 8.30 -6.91 -2.47
C HIS A 6 6.83 -6.55 -2.25
N ARG A 7 6.46 -6.19 -1.01
CA ARG A 7 5.11 -5.70 -0.74
C ARG A 7 4.84 -4.41 -1.50
N LEU A 8 3.75 -4.39 -2.27
CA LEU A 8 3.29 -3.27 -3.08
C LEU A 8 2.40 -2.32 -2.25
N ASN A 9 2.52 -1.00 -2.48
CA ASN A 9 1.74 0.02 -1.79
C ASN A 9 0.51 0.44 -2.60
N PHE A 10 -0.50 -0.41 -2.60
CA PHE A 10 -1.75 -0.19 -3.31
C PHE A 10 -2.49 1.09 -2.86
N LYS A 11 -2.36 1.48 -1.58
CA LYS A 11 -3.04 2.68 -1.04
C LYS A 11 -2.46 3.99 -1.55
N GLN A 12 -1.16 4.03 -1.87
CA GLN A 12 -0.51 5.22 -2.42
C GLN A 12 -0.51 5.26 -3.95
N THR A 13 -1.07 4.23 -4.59
CA THR A 13 -1.17 4.18 -6.05
C THR A 13 -2.26 5.13 -6.51
N ASN A 14 -1.92 6.01 -7.46
CA ASN A 14 -2.93 6.81 -8.14
C ASN A 14 -3.60 5.94 -9.22
N TRP A 15 -4.66 5.24 -8.82
CA TRP A 15 -5.40 4.31 -9.67
C TRP A 15 -6.00 4.95 -10.90
N LYS A 16 -6.45 6.21 -10.79
CA LYS A 16 -6.97 6.97 -11.93
C LYS A 16 -5.89 7.17 -13.00
N LYS A 17 -4.69 7.61 -12.58
CA LYS A 17 -3.55 7.79 -13.48
C LYS A 17 -3.04 6.46 -14.06
N PHE A 18 -3.07 5.39 -13.28
CA PHE A 18 -2.76 4.05 -13.75
C PHE A 18 -3.76 3.60 -14.82
N GLN A 19 -5.05 3.73 -14.55
CA GLN A 19 -6.12 3.39 -15.49
C GLN A 19 -6.02 4.20 -16.79
N GLU A 20 -5.79 5.51 -16.71
CA GLU A 20 -5.58 6.37 -17.89
C GLU A 20 -4.36 5.91 -18.71
N ARG A 21 -3.26 5.54 -18.05
CA ARG A 21 -2.07 5.00 -18.73
C ARG A 21 -2.31 3.64 -19.34
N PHE A 22 -2.99 2.76 -18.62
CA PHE A 22 -3.33 1.42 -19.07
C PHE A 22 -4.24 1.49 -20.29
N ILE A 23 -5.30 2.29 -20.23
CA ILE A 23 -6.22 2.54 -21.36
C ILE A 23 -5.46 3.13 -22.54
N ARG A 24 -4.54 4.07 -22.31
CA ARG A 24 -3.73 4.66 -23.38
C ARG A 24 -2.82 3.62 -24.04
N GLY A 25 -2.03 2.86 -23.26
CA GLY A 25 -1.16 1.81 -23.78
C GLY A 25 -1.96 0.72 -24.51
N TYR A 26 -3.13 0.39 -23.99
CA TYR A 26 -4.06 -0.53 -24.63
C TYR A 26 -4.57 0.01 -25.97
N ARG A 27 -4.96 1.28 -26.06
CA ARG A 27 -5.41 1.92 -27.32
C ARG A 27 -4.31 2.07 -28.37
N GLU A 28 -3.07 2.30 -27.93
CA GLU A 28 -1.92 2.47 -28.82
C GLU A 28 -1.46 1.11 -29.40
N GLU A 29 -1.54 0.04 -28.62
CA GLU A 29 -1.07 -1.30 -29.03
C GLU A 29 -2.18 -2.21 -29.60
N CYS A 30 -3.45 -1.90 -29.31
CA CYS A 30 -4.65 -2.57 -29.85
C CYS A 30 -5.58 -1.53 -30.51
N PRO A 31 -5.29 -1.09 -31.74
CA PRO A 31 -6.17 -0.16 -32.44
C PRO A 31 -7.54 -0.80 -32.71
N PRO A 32 -8.65 -0.01 -32.66
CA PRO A 32 -9.95 -0.52 -33.05
C PRO A 32 -9.93 -0.95 -34.51
N LEU A 33 -10.56 -2.09 -34.81
CA LEU A 33 -10.92 -2.44 -36.18
C LEU A 33 -11.92 -1.40 -36.68
N ASP A 34 -11.54 -0.74 -37.78
CA ASP A 34 -12.23 0.29 -38.55
C ASP A 34 -13.72 0.53 -38.20
N GLY A 35 -14.03 1.72 -37.65
CA GLY A 35 -15.28 2.40 -37.99
C GLY A 35 -16.26 2.82 -36.89
N GLU A 36 -16.07 2.49 -35.61
CA GLU A 36 -17.00 2.94 -34.56
C GLU A 36 -16.36 3.92 -33.57
N ASN A 37 -16.76 5.18 -33.70
CA ASN A 37 -16.60 6.21 -32.69
C ASN A 37 -17.60 5.96 -31.55
N ASP A 38 -17.40 4.91 -30.77
CA ASP A 38 -18.07 4.83 -29.47
C ASP A 38 -17.16 4.26 -28.38
N SER A 39 -17.38 4.77 -27.20
CA SER A 39 -16.53 4.81 -26.02
C SER A 39 -16.34 3.47 -25.29
N THR A 40 -16.55 2.33 -25.94
CA THR A 40 -16.34 0.99 -25.35
C THR A 40 -15.25 0.24 -26.09
N ILE A 41 -14.08 0.19 -25.46
CA ILE A 41 -12.88 -0.46 -25.94
C ILE A 41 -13.04 -1.96 -25.70
N THR A 42 -13.49 -2.71 -26.69
CA THR A 42 -13.32 -4.17 -26.74
C THR A 42 -12.78 -4.50 -28.13
N PRO A 43 -11.56 -5.05 -28.26
CA PRO A 43 -11.14 -5.64 -29.54
C PRO A 43 -12.18 -6.67 -29.89
N GLY A 44 -12.70 -6.67 -31.12
CA GLY A 44 -13.72 -7.63 -31.54
C GLY A 44 -13.34 -9.04 -31.08
N ASP A 45 -14.30 -9.76 -30.50
CA ASP A 45 -14.18 -11.02 -29.75
C ASP A 45 -13.55 -12.18 -30.58
N ARG A 46 -12.35 -11.99 -31.10
CA ARG A 46 -11.57 -13.02 -31.76
C ARG A 46 -10.74 -13.73 -30.70
N ASN A 47 -10.72 -15.06 -30.78
CA ASN A 47 -9.85 -15.85 -29.93
C ASN A 47 -8.38 -15.50 -30.25
N LEU A 48 -7.66 -15.01 -29.23
CA LEU A 48 -6.23 -14.76 -29.30
C LEU A 48 -5.47 -16.07 -29.10
N SER A 49 -4.35 -16.23 -29.80
CA SER A 49 -3.41 -17.31 -29.52
C SER A 49 -2.63 -17.06 -28.22
N ASN A 50 -2.13 -18.13 -27.60
CA ASN A 50 -1.37 -18.02 -26.34
C ASN A 50 -0.13 -17.10 -26.49
N GLU A 51 0.60 -17.19 -27.61
CA GLU A 51 1.71 -16.29 -27.92
C GLU A 51 1.28 -14.81 -28.01
N GLU A 52 0.15 -14.51 -28.64
CA GLU A 52 -0.37 -13.14 -28.72
C GLU A 52 -0.77 -12.62 -27.34
N ILE A 53 -1.43 -13.46 -26.52
CA ILE A 53 -1.79 -13.12 -25.14
C ILE A 53 -0.53 -12.78 -24.34
N LEU A 54 0.52 -13.62 -24.43
CA LEU A 54 1.78 -13.37 -23.74
C LEU A 54 2.44 -12.07 -24.23
N GLN A 55 2.44 -11.79 -25.53
CA GLN A 55 2.99 -10.55 -26.06
C GLN A 55 2.23 -9.31 -25.59
N TYR A 56 0.90 -9.35 -25.56
CA TYR A 56 0.10 -8.24 -25.03
C TYR A 56 0.31 -8.04 -23.53
N LEU A 57 0.37 -9.12 -22.74
CA LEU A 57 0.67 -9.05 -21.31
C LEU A 57 2.07 -8.47 -21.02
N LEU A 58 3.05 -8.72 -21.90
CA LEU A 58 4.42 -8.21 -21.75
C LEU A 58 4.54 -6.73 -22.08
N LYS A 59 3.68 -6.24 -22.99
CA LYS A 59 3.61 -4.83 -23.42
C LYS A 59 2.78 -3.97 -22.47
N LEU A 60 1.80 -4.55 -21.78
CA LEU A 60 1.04 -3.86 -20.75
C LEU A 60 1.91 -3.69 -19.50
N GLU A 61 2.04 -2.45 -19.00
CA GLU A 61 2.74 -2.20 -17.74
C GLU A 61 2.08 -3.03 -16.62
N THR A 62 2.81 -3.98 -16.06
CA THR A 62 2.27 -4.83 -15.00
C THR A 62 2.13 -4.02 -13.70
N ILE A 63 1.18 -4.42 -12.85
CA ILE A 63 0.94 -3.80 -11.54
C ILE A 63 2.24 -3.71 -10.72
N GLU A 64 3.14 -4.69 -10.85
CA GLU A 64 4.44 -4.72 -10.18
C GLU A 64 5.41 -3.61 -10.61
N GLN A 65 5.28 -3.11 -11.84
CA GLN A 65 6.10 -2.03 -12.39
C GLN A 65 5.60 -0.64 -11.98
N VAL A 66 4.28 -0.47 -11.88
CA VAL A 66 3.67 0.85 -11.64
C VAL A 66 3.37 1.11 -10.18
N VAL A 67 3.00 0.08 -9.40
CA VAL A 67 2.66 0.28 -8.00
C VAL A 67 3.92 0.55 -7.17
N PRO A 68 3.96 1.65 -6.40
CA PRO A 68 5.11 1.96 -5.56
C PRO A 68 5.37 0.83 -4.57
N LYS A 69 6.61 0.31 -4.55
CA LYS A 69 7.03 -0.70 -3.58
C LYS A 69 7.10 -0.08 -2.18
N ILE A 70 6.58 -0.78 -1.17
CA ILE A 70 6.72 -0.39 0.23
C ILE A 70 8.21 -0.43 0.57
N LYS A 71 8.77 0.73 0.88
CA LYS A 71 10.17 0.79 1.32
C LYS A 71 10.28 0.09 2.67
N PRO A 72 11.32 -0.73 2.90
CA PRO A 72 11.56 -1.28 4.21
C PRO A 72 11.66 -0.14 5.22
N ARG A 73 10.92 -0.25 6.32
CA ARG A 73 10.90 0.76 7.38
C ARG A 73 12.32 0.99 7.87
N ASN A 74 12.84 2.20 7.72
CA ASN A 74 14.17 2.52 8.20
C ASN A 74 14.11 2.70 9.72
N ASN A 75 14.80 1.84 10.47
CA ASN A 75 14.82 1.88 11.94
C ASN A 75 15.29 3.25 12.48
N MET A 76 16.03 4.02 11.68
CA MET A 76 16.53 5.35 12.04
C MET A 76 15.51 6.48 11.82
N GLU A 77 14.37 6.23 11.15
CA GLU A 77 13.33 7.26 10.95
C GLU A 77 12.68 7.69 12.27
N GLY A 78 12.58 6.77 13.26
CA GLY A 78 12.04 7.08 14.58
C GLY A 78 12.90 8.04 15.43
N TYR A 79 14.15 8.26 15.01
CA TYR A 79 15.11 9.16 15.66
C TYR A 79 15.37 10.42 14.82
N GLU A 80 14.55 10.67 13.78
CA GLU A 80 14.81 11.76 12.85
C GLU A 80 14.22 13.09 13.35
N THR A 81 15.07 13.90 13.96
CA THR A 81 14.73 15.25 14.42
C THR A 81 14.74 16.29 13.27
N VAL A 82 14.12 17.45 13.51
CA VAL A 82 14.15 18.58 12.54
C VAL A 82 15.58 19.00 12.21
N ALA A 83 16.48 18.98 13.19
CA ALA A 83 17.90 19.28 13.00
C ALA A 83 18.56 18.30 12.02
N ILE A 84 18.33 16.99 12.21
CA ILE A 84 18.85 15.94 11.31
C ILE A 84 18.30 16.13 9.89
N LYS A 85 17.00 16.44 9.74
CA LYS A 85 16.40 16.71 8.42
C LYS A 85 17.06 17.91 7.73
N ARG A 86 17.31 19.00 8.47
CA ARG A 86 18.02 20.18 7.94
C ARG A 86 19.45 19.83 7.52
N LEU A 87 20.20 19.11 8.37
CA LEU A 87 21.57 18.70 8.04
C LEU A 87 21.64 17.75 6.83
N LYS A 88 20.68 16.84 6.67
CA LYS A 88 20.57 15.99 5.47
C LYS A 88 20.35 16.82 4.21
N LYS A 89 19.49 17.85 4.27
CA LYS A 89 19.30 18.79 3.15
C LYS A 89 20.59 19.53 2.81
N VAL A 90 21.29 20.05 3.82
CA VAL A 90 22.60 20.71 3.65
C VAL A 90 23.62 19.76 3.02
N LYS A 91 23.75 18.53 3.53
CA LYS A 91 24.61 17.49 2.95
C LYS A 91 24.32 17.26 1.46
N SER A 92 23.05 17.13 1.08
CA SER A 92 22.64 16.94 -0.32
C SER A 92 22.99 18.14 -1.20
N LEU A 93 22.83 19.37 -0.67
CA LEU A 93 23.22 20.58 -1.37
C LEU A 93 24.74 20.66 -1.57
N LEU A 94 25.53 20.39 -0.52
CA LEU A 94 26.99 20.37 -0.59
C LEU A 94 27.48 19.33 -1.60
N LEU A 95 26.91 18.11 -1.58
CA LEU A 95 27.24 17.06 -2.55
C LEU A 95 26.93 17.49 -3.98
N THR A 96 25.79 18.16 -4.19
CA THR A 96 25.41 18.69 -5.51
C THR A 96 26.41 19.74 -5.98
N ARG A 97 26.88 20.62 -5.09
CA ARG A 97 27.90 21.64 -5.41
C ARG A 97 29.24 20.99 -5.75
N VAL A 98 29.69 20.01 -4.98
CA VAL A 98 30.89 19.19 -5.26
C VAL A 98 30.81 18.59 -6.65
N ASN A 99 29.70 17.93 -6.99
CA ASN A 99 29.52 17.28 -8.28
C ASN A 99 29.52 18.29 -9.45
N LYS A 100 28.91 19.47 -9.25
CA LYS A 100 28.94 20.54 -10.26
C LYS A 100 30.35 21.05 -10.52
N ILE A 101 31.15 21.25 -9.47
CA ILE A 101 32.55 21.66 -9.59
C ILE A 101 33.37 20.58 -10.30
N TYR A 102 33.19 19.31 -9.92
CA TYR A 102 33.85 18.17 -10.59
C TYR A 102 33.57 18.13 -12.10
N ARG A 103 32.30 18.32 -12.50
CA ARG A 103 31.91 18.35 -13.92
C ARG A 103 32.50 19.54 -14.67
N LYS A 104 32.58 20.71 -14.03
CA LYS A 104 33.05 21.95 -14.68
C LYS A 104 34.57 22.01 -14.83
N TYR A 105 35.32 21.50 -13.86
CA TYR A 105 36.78 21.65 -13.78
C TYR A 105 37.56 20.33 -13.92
N GLY A 106 36.91 19.25 -14.38
CA GLY A 106 37.58 18.00 -14.74
C GLY A 106 38.29 17.29 -13.59
N GLY A 107 37.85 17.50 -12.34
CA GLY A 107 38.43 16.86 -11.16
C GLY A 107 39.76 17.43 -10.67
N TYR A 108 40.23 18.56 -11.22
CA TYR A 108 41.39 19.28 -10.69
C TYR A 108 41.18 19.72 -9.23
N HIS A 109 42.27 19.81 -8.48
CA HIS A 109 42.33 20.20 -7.06
C HIS A 109 42.00 21.70 -6.90
N HIS A 110 40.72 22.04 -7.04
CA HIS A 110 40.23 23.40 -6.83
C HIS A 110 40.13 23.69 -5.32
N PRO A 111 40.67 24.80 -4.79
CA PRO A 111 40.59 25.12 -3.36
C PRO A 111 39.16 25.05 -2.79
N ILE A 112 38.21 25.64 -3.52
CA ILE A 112 36.76 25.56 -3.22
C ILE A 112 36.25 24.11 -3.11
N LEU A 113 36.78 23.16 -3.89
CA LEU A 113 36.40 21.75 -3.81
C LEU A 113 36.85 21.12 -2.48
N VAL A 114 38.03 21.49 -1.99
CA VAL A 114 38.56 21.02 -0.69
C VAL A 114 37.66 21.52 0.43
N GLU A 115 37.27 22.79 0.38
CA GLU A 115 36.36 23.40 1.37
C GLU A 115 34.98 22.71 1.37
N PHE A 116 34.37 22.50 0.20
CA PHE A 116 33.09 21.78 0.13
C PHE A 116 33.19 20.33 0.62
N LYS A 117 34.31 19.65 0.37
CA LYS A 117 34.56 18.30 0.90
C LYS A 117 34.69 18.31 2.43
N LEU A 118 35.37 19.30 3.00
CA LEU A 118 35.47 19.50 4.45
C LEU A 118 34.08 19.74 5.06
N LEU A 119 33.30 20.67 4.50
CA LEU A 119 31.92 20.94 4.95
C LEU A 119 31.04 19.69 4.84
N LEU A 120 31.21 18.88 3.80
CA LEU A 120 30.49 17.62 3.65
C LEU A 120 30.86 16.61 4.74
N LYS A 121 32.14 16.54 5.14
CA LYS A 121 32.60 15.72 6.26
C LYS A 121 31.98 16.20 7.58
N ILE A 122 32.05 17.50 7.87
CA ILE A 122 31.45 18.11 9.05
C ILE A 122 29.94 17.83 9.10
N ALA A 123 29.21 18.00 8.00
CA ALA A 123 27.78 17.71 7.95
C ALA A 123 27.47 16.24 8.25
N ARG A 124 28.30 15.29 7.77
CA ARG A 124 28.14 13.86 8.10
C ARG A 124 28.38 13.57 9.58
N ASP A 125 29.40 14.19 10.16
CA ASP A 125 29.74 14.00 11.57
C ASP A 125 28.67 14.60 12.48
N LEU A 126 28.15 15.79 12.17
CA LEU A 126 27.02 16.38 12.89
C LEU A 126 25.76 15.51 12.80
N ILE A 127 25.43 14.98 11.62
CA ILE A 127 24.29 14.05 11.49
C ILE A 127 24.49 12.83 12.41
N ARG A 128 25.70 12.24 12.41
CA ARG A 128 26.01 11.10 13.28
C ARG A 128 25.86 11.47 14.76
N GLN A 129 26.43 12.59 15.18
CA GLN A 129 26.35 13.07 16.57
C GLN A 129 24.89 13.29 17.00
N HIS A 130 24.08 13.95 16.18
CA HIS A 130 22.66 14.14 16.48
C HIS A 130 21.90 12.82 16.61
N TYR A 131 22.17 11.84 15.72
CA TYR A 131 21.57 10.52 15.85
C TYR A 131 21.99 9.82 17.14
N VAL A 132 23.27 9.84 17.50
CA VAL A 132 23.78 9.25 18.74
C VAL A 132 23.11 9.91 19.96
N ASN A 133 23.02 11.24 19.96
CA ASN A 133 22.41 11.98 21.05
C ASN A 133 20.92 11.67 21.19
N GLU A 134 20.17 11.62 20.09
CA GLU A 134 18.75 11.31 20.08
C GLU A 134 18.47 9.87 20.52
N VAL A 135 19.24 8.91 19.99
CA VAL A 135 19.15 7.50 20.39
C VAL A 135 19.42 7.37 21.89
N ASN A 136 20.51 7.96 22.39
CA ASN A 136 20.86 7.91 23.80
C ASN A 136 19.82 8.60 24.68
N PHE A 137 19.24 9.72 24.22
CA PHE A 137 18.17 10.41 24.93
C PHE A 137 16.94 9.51 25.07
N GLN A 138 16.45 8.93 23.97
CA GLN A 138 15.30 8.03 24.01
C GLN A 138 15.55 6.78 24.87
N TRP A 139 16.76 6.22 24.85
CA TRP A 139 17.11 5.10 25.73
C TRP A 139 17.12 5.51 27.19
N ARG A 140 17.69 6.68 27.54
CA ARG A 140 17.65 7.20 28.91
C ARG A 140 16.22 7.40 29.40
N GLU A 141 15.35 8.00 28.59
CA GLU A 141 13.94 8.20 28.96
C GLU A 141 13.20 6.88 29.15
N LYS A 142 13.44 5.89 28.27
CA LYS A 142 12.88 4.54 28.44
C LYS A 142 13.33 3.87 29.73
N LEU A 143 14.62 4.00 30.08
CA LEU A 143 15.17 3.41 31.31
C LEU A 143 14.66 4.13 32.56
N LYS A 144 14.54 5.47 32.54
CA LYS A 144 13.95 6.24 33.64
C LYS A 144 12.50 5.82 33.95
N GLY A 145 11.74 5.41 32.94
CA GLY A 145 10.36 4.93 33.09
C GLY A 145 10.25 3.54 33.77
N ILE A 146 11.36 2.88 34.07
CA ILE A 146 11.42 1.60 34.77
C ILE A 146 11.64 1.89 36.26
N SER A 147 10.57 1.81 37.04
CA SER A 147 10.66 1.97 38.49
C SER A 147 11.21 0.69 39.13
N PRO A 148 12.24 0.77 39.99
CA PRO A 148 12.73 -0.39 40.75
C PRO A 148 11.80 -0.77 41.90
N SER A 149 10.81 0.06 42.25
CA SER A 149 9.89 -0.19 43.37
C SER A 149 8.87 -1.30 43.11
N ASP A 150 8.66 -1.68 41.84
CA ASP A 150 7.72 -2.72 41.43
C ASP A 150 8.43 -3.74 40.53
N PRO A 151 8.92 -4.86 41.10
CA PRO A 151 9.69 -5.87 40.37
C PRO A 151 8.95 -6.46 39.17
N ASP A 152 7.65 -6.71 39.28
CA ASP A 152 6.86 -7.36 38.23
C ASP A 152 6.71 -6.44 37.00
N SER A 153 6.43 -5.17 37.25
CA SER A 153 6.39 -4.14 36.20
C SER A 153 7.79 -3.86 35.62
N MET A 154 8.82 -3.87 36.46
CA MET A 154 10.22 -3.68 36.05
C MET A 154 10.65 -4.75 35.06
N PHE A 155 10.53 -6.03 35.40
CA PHE A 155 10.93 -7.14 34.53
C PHE A 155 10.11 -7.17 33.24
N THR A 156 8.82 -6.84 33.31
CA THR A 156 7.97 -6.74 32.11
C THR A 156 8.48 -5.65 31.16
N LYS A 157 8.79 -4.46 31.67
CA LYS A 157 9.32 -3.34 30.86
C LYS A 157 10.71 -3.66 30.28
N ILE A 158 11.60 -4.23 31.08
CA ILE A 158 12.93 -4.68 30.64
C ILE A 158 12.78 -5.72 29.53
N ASN A 159 11.95 -6.75 29.73
CA ASN A 159 11.70 -7.79 28.74
C ASN A 159 11.16 -7.21 27.43
N THR A 160 10.33 -6.17 27.49
CA THR A 160 9.78 -5.51 26.30
C THR A 160 10.84 -4.74 25.50
N LEU A 161 11.90 -4.25 26.14
CA LEU A 161 13.01 -3.54 25.48
C LEU A 161 13.92 -4.50 24.71
N PHE A 162 14.19 -5.67 25.27
CA PHE A 162 15.16 -6.63 24.71
C PHE A 162 14.50 -7.72 23.86
N ARG A 163 13.21 -8.02 24.07
CA ARG A 163 12.52 -8.98 23.20
C ARG A 163 12.36 -8.41 21.80
N LYS A 164 12.82 -9.20 20.82
CA LYS A 164 12.45 -9.02 19.43
C LYS A 164 10.92 -9.04 19.34
N LYS A 165 10.31 -7.95 18.88
CA LYS A 165 8.88 -7.93 18.57
C LYS A 165 8.64 -9.03 17.54
N SER A 166 7.87 -10.05 17.90
CA SER A 166 7.43 -11.05 16.94
C SER A 166 6.76 -10.28 15.80
N ARG A 167 7.12 -10.64 14.55
CA ARG A 167 6.31 -10.19 13.42
C ARG A 167 4.91 -10.73 13.71
N ILE A 168 3.90 -9.87 13.60
CA ILE A 168 2.52 -10.32 13.63
C ILE A 168 2.37 -11.19 12.39
N THR A 169 2.51 -12.50 12.57
CA THR A 169 2.10 -13.47 11.56
C THR A 169 0.59 -13.39 11.56
N VAL A 170 0.02 -12.89 10.46
CA VAL A 170 -1.44 -12.90 10.30
C VAL A 170 -1.87 -14.36 10.45
N PRO A 171 -2.77 -14.69 11.41
CA PRO A 171 -3.22 -16.05 11.57
C PRO A 171 -3.87 -16.50 10.25
N ARG A 172 -3.52 -17.72 9.83
CA ARG A 172 -4.11 -18.37 8.65
C ARG A 172 -5.63 -18.42 8.84
N ILE A 173 -6.39 -17.73 7.99
CA ILE A 173 -7.84 -17.84 8.02
C ILE A 173 -8.19 -19.22 7.47
N LYS A 174 -8.90 -19.99 8.29
CA LYS A 174 -9.53 -21.24 7.89
C LYS A 174 -10.98 -20.92 7.56
N VAL A 175 -11.38 -21.19 6.33
CA VAL A 175 -12.77 -21.08 5.91
C VAL A 175 -13.34 -22.49 5.88
N GLY A 176 -14.43 -22.70 6.60
CA GLY A 176 -15.11 -23.99 6.63
C GLY A 176 -15.67 -24.35 5.25
N GLY A 177 -15.77 -25.65 4.94
CA GLY A 177 -16.34 -26.09 3.67
C GLY A 177 -17.77 -25.56 3.40
N SER A 178 -18.53 -25.25 4.46
CA SER A 178 -19.86 -24.63 4.39
C SER A 178 -19.86 -23.18 3.92
N GLU A 179 -18.72 -22.50 3.99
CA GLU A 179 -18.55 -21.07 3.67
C GLU A 179 -17.80 -20.86 2.35
N ILE A 180 -17.62 -21.93 1.57
CA ILE A 180 -16.89 -21.91 0.29
C ILE A 180 -17.45 -20.89 -0.70
N GLN A 181 -18.76 -20.63 -0.64
CA GLN A 181 -19.42 -19.66 -1.51
C GLN A 181 -18.81 -18.26 -1.33
N HIS A 182 -18.42 -17.88 -0.12
CA HIS A 182 -17.78 -16.58 0.14
C HIS A 182 -16.39 -16.47 -0.52
N LEU A 183 -15.67 -17.58 -0.68
CA LEU A 183 -14.40 -17.59 -1.41
C LEU A 183 -14.63 -17.42 -2.91
N ILE A 184 -15.62 -18.11 -3.46
CA ILE A 184 -16.01 -18.03 -4.87
C ILE A 184 -16.47 -16.61 -5.22
N ASP A 185 -17.36 -16.04 -4.39
CA ASP A 185 -17.88 -14.68 -4.57
C ASP A 185 -16.79 -13.60 -4.45
N SER A 186 -15.73 -13.90 -3.70
CA SER A 186 -14.54 -13.05 -3.57
C SER A 186 -13.54 -13.22 -4.73
N GLY A 187 -13.86 -14.06 -5.73
CA GLY A 187 -13.02 -14.31 -6.90
C GLY A 187 -11.78 -15.16 -6.61
N ILE A 188 -11.79 -15.93 -5.50
CA ILE A 188 -10.70 -16.83 -5.12
C ILE A 188 -10.96 -18.20 -5.75
N ASP A 189 -10.04 -18.67 -6.59
CA ASP A 189 -10.10 -20.01 -7.18
C ASP A 189 -9.86 -21.06 -6.10
N THR A 190 -10.94 -21.73 -5.69
CA THR A 190 -10.96 -22.74 -4.63
C THR A 190 -10.11 -23.97 -4.97
N ASN A 191 -9.78 -24.20 -6.24
CA ASN A 191 -8.89 -25.29 -6.67
C ASN A 191 -7.41 -24.98 -6.39
N SER A 192 -7.07 -23.70 -6.30
CA SER A 192 -5.70 -23.22 -6.01
C SER A 192 -5.40 -23.13 -4.51
N VAL A 193 -6.41 -23.25 -3.65
CA VAL A 193 -6.30 -23.07 -2.20
C VAL A 193 -6.08 -24.42 -1.51
N THR A 194 -4.99 -24.53 -0.75
CA THR A 194 -4.70 -25.71 0.08
C THR A 194 -5.75 -25.91 1.17
N ALA A 195 -6.32 -27.12 1.25
CA ALA A 195 -7.18 -27.55 2.34
C ALA A 195 -6.37 -28.14 3.50
N ASP A 196 -6.86 -27.96 4.73
CA ASP A 196 -6.33 -28.65 5.91
C ASP A 196 -6.86 -30.09 6.02
N ALA A 197 -6.34 -30.87 6.98
CA ALA A 197 -6.75 -32.25 7.21
C ALA A 197 -8.22 -32.41 7.64
N GLN A 198 -8.89 -31.30 7.96
CA GLN A 198 -10.30 -31.24 8.34
C GLN A 198 -11.18 -30.71 7.19
N GLY A 199 -10.62 -30.46 6.01
CA GLY A 199 -11.34 -29.98 4.82
C GLY A 199 -11.63 -28.48 4.82
N ASN A 200 -10.96 -27.69 5.66
CA ASN A 200 -11.07 -26.23 5.64
C ASN A 200 -10.08 -25.61 4.65
N TYR A 201 -10.51 -24.61 3.90
CA TYR A 201 -9.65 -23.89 2.96
C TYR A 201 -8.76 -22.89 3.70
N ILE A 202 -7.45 -22.92 3.43
CA ILE A 202 -6.48 -22.02 4.07
C ILE A 202 -6.06 -20.90 3.11
N VAL A 203 -6.49 -19.67 3.40
CA VAL A 203 -6.09 -18.48 2.63
C VAL A 203 -4.81 -17.88 3.22
N MET A 204 -3.71 -17.88 2.44
CA MET A 204 -2.37 -17.48 2.90
C MET A 204 -1.93 -16.07 2.46
N ASP A 205 -2.71 -15.40 1.61
CA ASP A 205 -2.29 -14.13 0.99
C ASP A 205 -2.80 -12.91 1.78
N ASP A 206 -1.87 -12.02 2.14
CA ASP A 206 -2.14 -10.75 2.82
C ASP A 206 -3.09 -9.85 2.03
N ALA A 207 -3.08 -9.94 0.69
CA ALA A 207 -3.98 -9.16 -0.17
C ALA A 207 -5.42 -9.71 -0.10
N LEU A 208 -5.58 -11.04 -0.13
CA LEU A 208 -6.87 -11.72 -0.04
C LEU A 208 -7.52 -11.54 1.34
N PHE A 209 -6.71 -11.45 2.41
CA PHE A 209 -7.19 -11.14 3.75
C PHE A 209 -7.98 -9.82 3.82
N PHE A 210 -7.44 -8.74 3.22
CA PHE A 210 -8.12 -7.44 3.23
C PHE A 210 -9.40 -7.43 2.41
N PHE A 211 -9.42 -8.14 1.27
CA PHE A 211 -10.63 -8.28 0.45
C PHE A 211 -11.71 -9.09 1.17
N PHE A 212 -11.35 -10.21 1.81
CA PHE A 212 -12.30 -11.03 2.55
C PHE A 212 -12.90 -10.31 3.78
N CYS A 213 -12.07 -9.59 4.55
CA CYS A 213 -12.57 -8.78 5.66
C CYS A 213 -13.48 -7.64 5.17
N ALA A 214 -13.11 -6.95 4.08
CA ALA A 214 -13.95 -5.88 3.53
C ALA A 214 -15.28 -6.43 2.97
N TYR A 215 -15.26 -7.60 2.33
CA TYR A 215 -16.45 -8.24 1.78
C TYR A 215 -17.42 -8.70 2.88
N THR A 216 -16.92 -9.38 3.91
CA THR A 216 -17.75 -9.84 5.04
C THR A 216 -18.33 -8.67 5.84
N GLU A 217 -17.60 -7.57 5.98
CA GLU A 217 -18.11 -6.34 6.60
C GLU A 217 -19.23 -5.68 5.76
N VAL A 218 -19.10 -5.67 4.42
CA VAL A 218 -20.16 -5.20 3.51
C VAL A 218 -21.39 -6.10 3.53
N GLU A 219 -21.23 -7.42 3.59
CA GLU A 219 -22.36 -8.37 3.66
C GLU A 219 -23.09 -8.29 5.00
N ASN A 220 -22.37 -8.16 6.12
CA ASN A 220 -22.99 -7.91 7.43
C ASN A 220 -23.81 -6.60 7.41
N LEU A 221 -23.29 -5.55 6.79
CA LEU A 221 -24.01 -4.28 6.63
C LEU A 221 -25.26 -4.41 5.73
N ARG A 222 -25.24 -5.30 4.73
CA ARG A 222 -26.40 -5.61 3.87
C ARG A 222 -27.48 -6.36 4.62
N GLN A 223 -27.12 -7.31 5.48
CA GLN A 223 -28.06 -8.07 6.31
C GLN A 223 -28.69 -7.22 7.42
N THR A 224 -28.03 -6.15 7.87
CA THR A 224 -28.60 -5.20 8.87
C THR A 224 -29.50 -4.12 8.29
N ARG A 225 -29.68 -4.03 6.96
CA ARG A 225 -30.63 -3.05 6.40
C ARG A 225 -32.07 -3.53 6.63
N PRO A 226 -32.92 -2.75 7.32
CA PRO A 226 -34.33 -3.11 7.45
C PRO A 226 -34.97 -3.19 6.06
N PRO A 227 -35.90 -4.13 5.83
CA PRO A 227 -36.55 -4.27 4.54
C PRO A 227 -37.25 -2.97 4.14
N PRO A 228 -37.27 -2.62 2.85
CA PRO A 228 -37.91 -1.39 2.39
C PRO A 228 -39.37 -1.39 2.83
N LEU A 229 -39.78 -0.30 3.48
CA LEU A 229 -41.15 -0.09 3.93
C LEU A 229 -42.11 -0.30 2.74
N ARG A 230 -42.97 -1.31 2.85
CA ARG A 230 -44.09 -1.51 1.92
C ARG A 230 -44.91 -0.21 1.89
N ARG A 231 -44.97 0.44 0.72
CA ARG A 231 -45.89 1.55 0.52
C ARG A 231 -47.32 1.04 0.71
N PRO A 232 -48.16 1.69 1.52
CA PRO A 232 -49.54 1.29 1.69
C PRO A 232 -50.30 1.47 0.37
N ASN A 233 -51.09 0.45 0.03
CA ASN A 233 -51.97 0.40 -1.13
C ASN A 233 -52.84 1.66 -1.22
N GLY A 234 -52.68 2.41 -2.31
CA GLY A 234 -53.62 3.46 -2.69
C GLY A 234 -54.95 2.82 -3.08
N GLY A 235 -55.88 2.79 -2.12
CA GLY A 235 -57.26 2.42 -2.36
C GLY A 235 -57.93 3.42 -3.29
N THR A 236 -58.44 2.90 -4.41
CA THR A 236 -59.35 3.58 -5.31
C THR A 236 -60.71 3.75 -4.64
N THR A 237 -61.17 4.98 -4.44
CA THR A 237 -62.61 5.27 -4.24
C THR A 237 -62.99 6.50 -5.04
N ALA A 238 -63.99 6.31 -5.90
CA ALA A 238 -64.64 7.28 -6.76
C ALA A 238 -65.67 8.16 -6.00
N GLY A 239 -66.12 9.24 -6.65
CA GLY A 239 -67.32 10.03 -6.30
C GLY A 239 -66.99 11.50 -6.02
N ALA A 240 -67.15 12.44 -6.96
CA ALA A 240 -68.39 13.04 -7.50
C ALA A 240 -68.94 14.24 -6.68
N CYS A 241 -69.28 15.29 -7.44
CA CYS A 241 -70.16 16.43 -7.16
C CYS A 241 -69.71 17.59 -6.25
N GLY A 242 -69.94 18.83 -6.75
CA GLY A 242 -70.51 19.89 -5.92
C GLY A 242 -69.99 21.31 -6.11
N ILE A 243 -70.53 21.99 -7.12
CA ILE A 243 -70.68 23.45 -7.32
C ILE A 243 -70.86 24.25 -6.00
N HIS A 244 -70.16 25.39 -5.81
CA HIS A 244 -70.78 26.72 -5.72
C HIS A 244 -69.79 27.90 -5.60
N THR A 245 -70.18 28.94 -6.33
CA THR A 245 -69.79 30.34 -6.35
C THR A 245 -69.73 31.05 -5.00
N HIS A 246 -68.81 32.01 -4.88
CA HIS A 246 -69.12 33.39 -4.48
C HIS A 246 -68.15 34.36 -5.14
#